data_AF-A0A960MMV5-F1
#
_entry.id   AF-A0A960MMV5-F1
#
_cell.length_a   1.000
_cell.length_b   1.000
_cell.length_c   1.000
_cell.angle_alpha   90.00
_cell.angle_beta   90.00
_cell.angle_gamma   90.00
#
_symmetry.space_group_name_H-M   'P 1'
#
loop_
_entity.id
_entity.type
_entity.pdbx_description
1 polymer ?
#
loop_
_entity_poly.entity_id
_entity_poly.type
_entity_poly.pdbx_seq_one_letter_code
_entity_poly.pdbx_strand_id
1 'polypeptide(L)'
;MKRPGKRDNLSKEKAVQFESKQFEEYYVWLQENMPDGFFEEIEPEQYMLIAHYLMGFSLLDYYCQIQLKNEAFVLILDSPDVDMKILKNFNLFGIKNYHTFISDKPPPFPGIKQRLIIARILFTSFEGEKKTSLEGFLPKDQAERIYEQLTKLEPAITQENFAAPLAKLDPLFIRSLSEERLILALHMYFRAQTRDYCQYEVRYNEDWKKKKDTPSMQIVLAWRNTPKHKFLFRLAKMIYRHKLKIMRVTASYIDPYSKNSILIMSLGLHGIKGKAAWEEADIHDFLQELVTLKYFPEGDEVEKVFVEPGLLRGNIGNLLRSVASFVHQTLVHADLNLYTLSNVIEGLCRHPELTVQICKAFELKFHPKNQNLDSYQREQEKFAALVDHLDTGNELNDIRRKNILKQAMQFVDCTLKTNFYRNNKSALSFRLDPIYLNNVPYHRYEKFPELPYGIFFIQGMHFIGFHIRFKDLSRGGLRTVFPQKYEQMVSERNNVFLECYNLALTQQKKNKDIPEGGSKGVIFL
;
A
#
# COMPACT_ATOMS: atom_id res chain seq x y z
N MET A 1 -48.13 -11.26 4.45
CA MET A 1 -48.27 -11.33 2.98
C MET A 1 -49.09 -12.57 2.62
N LYS A 2 -50.27 -12.41 2.01
CA LYS A 2 -51.06 -13.53 1.47
C LYS A 2 -50.30 -14.13 0.28
N ARG A 3 -50.17 -15.46 0.22
CA ARG A 3 -49.63 -16.19 -0.95
C ARG A 3 -50.42 -15.77 -2.21
N PRO A 4 -49.77 -15.40 -3.33
CA PRO A 4 -50.48 -15.17 -4.58
C PRO A 4 -51.24 -16.43 -4.98
N GLY A 5 -52.53 -16.30 -5.29
CA GLY A 5 -53.41 -17.42 -5.64
C GLY A 5 -52.95 -18.12 -6.92
N LYS A 6 -53.08 -19.46 -6.96
CA LYS A 6 -52.49 -20.37 -7.97
C LYS A 6 -53.00 -20.23 -9.42
N ARG A 7 -53.80 -19.22 -9.78
CA ARG A 7 -54.36 -19.04 -11.13
C ARG A 7 -54.61 -17.56 -11.42
N ASP A 8 -53.62 -16.88 -11.97
CA ASP A 8 -53.83 -15.54 -12.53
C ASP A 8 -52.90 -15.36 -13.75
N ASN A 9 -53.29 -15.95 -14.89
CA ASN A 9 -52.54 -15.79 -16.15
C ASN A 9 -52.47 -14.33 -16.60
N LEU A 10 -53.49 -13.54 -16.25
CA LEU A 10 -53.54 -12.10 -16.53
C LEU A 10 -52.52 -11.32 -15.69
N SER A 11 -52.29 -11.72 -14.44
CA SER A 11 -51.21 -11.13 -13.62
C SER A 11 -49.83 -11.54 -14.12
N LYS A 12 -49.68 -12.76 -14.66
CA LYS A 12 -48.41 -13.23 -15.24
C LYS A 12 -48.07 -12.44 -16.51
N GLU A 13 -49.01 -12.27 -17.43
CA GLU A 13 -48.78 -11.50 -18.67
C GLU A 13 -48.45 -10.04 -18.37
N LYS A 14 -49.16 -9.42 -17.43
CA LYS A 14 -48.85 -8.06 -16.96
C LYS A 14 -47.46 -7.97 -16.33
N ALA A 15 -47.05 -8.96 -15.53
CA ALA A 15 -45.73 -9.00 -14.93
C ALA A 15 -44.62 -9.12 -15.99
N VAL A 16 -44.78 -9.99 -16.98
CA VAL A 16 -43.82 -10.14 -18.09
C VAL A 16 -43.73 -8.86 -18.90
N GLN A 17 -44.86 -8.23 -19.26
CA GLN A 17 -44.85 -6.97 -20.01
C GLN A 17 -44.18 -5.83 -19.21
N PHE A 18 -44.45 -5.75 -17.90
CA PHE A 18 -43.82 -4.77 -17.03
C PHE A 18 -42.31 -4.99 -16.94
N GLU A 19 -41.86 -6.24 -16.76
CA GLU A 19 -40.45 -6.62 -16.73
C GLU A 19 -39.75 -6.28 -18.04
N SER A 20 -40.33 -6.66 -19.19
CA SER A 20 -39.77 -6.36 -20.51
C SER A 20 -39.62 -4.87 -20.76
N LYS A 21 -40.63 -4.07 -20.39
CA LYS A 21 -40.58 -2.60 -20.55
C LYS A 21 -39.50 -1.97 -19.67
N GLN A 22 -39.40 -2.37 -18.41
CA GLN A 22 -38.34 -1.88 -17.53
C GLN A 22 -36.96 -2.30 -18.02
N PHE A 23 -36.81 -3.57 -18.44
CA PHE A 23 -35.55 -4.06 -18.99
C PHE A 23 -35.10 -3.23 -20.19
N GLU A 24 -36.00 -2.98 -21.16
CA GLU A 24 -35.72 -2.14 -22.33
C GLU A 24 -35.27 -0.72 -21.92
N GLU A 25 -35.97 -0.10 -20.96
CA GLU A 25 -35.61 1.23 -20.45
C GLU A 25 -34.17 1.28 -19.90
N TYR A 26 -33.80 0.34 -19.02
CA TYR A 26 -32.45 0.31 -18.44
C TYR A 26 -31.38 -0.14 -19.43
N TYR A 27 -31.72 -1.05 -20.35
CA TYR A 27 -30.82 -1.49 -21.42
C TYR A 27 -30.48 -0.34 -22.35
N VAL A 28 -31.46 0.44 -22.79
CA VAL A 28 -31.24 1.63 -23.63
C VAL A 28 -30.52 2.71 -22.83
N TRP A 29 -30.90 2.94 -21.57
CA TRP A 29 -30.23 3.93 -20.73
C TRP A 29 -28.73 3.65 -20.56
N LEU A 30 -28.35 2.39 -20.32
CA LEU A 30 -26.95 1.99 -20.26
C LEU A 30 -26.23 2.27 -21.59
N GLN A 31 -26.88 1.94 -22.72
CA GLN A 31 -26.34 2.12 -24.06
C GLN A 31 -26.02 3.59 -24.37
N GLU A 32 -26.88 4.50 -23.90
CA GLU A 32 -26.75 5.94 -24.15
C GLU A 32 -25.81 6.67 -23.18
N ASN A 33 -25.54 6.09 -22.00
CA ASN A 33 -24.87 6.81 -20.91
C ASN A 33 -23.59 6.16 -20.40
N MET A 34 -23.23 4.95 -20.81
CA MET A 34 -21.93 4.35 -20.50
C MET A 34 -20.87 4.72 -21.55
N PRO A 35 -19.59 4.83 -21.17
CA PRO A 35 -18.53 5.18 -22.11
C PRO A 35 -18.21 4.03 -23.08
N ASP A 36 -17.67 4.34 -24.27
CA ASP A 36 -17.36 3.33 -25.31
C ASP A 36 -16.53 2.15 -24.78
N GLY A 37 -15.52 2.43 -23.95
CA GLY A 37 -14.67 1.41 -23.33
C GLY A 37 -15.45 0.39 -22.47
N PHE A 38 -16.63 0.74 -21.95
CA PHE A 38 -17.49 -0.22 -21.28
C PHE A 38 -18.01 -1.29 -22.25
N PHE A 39 -18.44 -0.89 -23.46
CA PHE A 39 -18.95 -1.85 -24.46
C PHE A 39 -17.85 -2.66 -25.13
N GLU A 40 -16.60 -2.18 -25.11
CA GLU A 40 -15.44 -2.95 -25.57
C GLU A 40 -15.04 -4.06 -24.59
N GLU A 41 -15.34 -3.89 -23.30
CA GLU A 41 -14.94 -4.83 -22.24
C GLU A 41 -16.04 -5.82 -21.83
N ILE A 42 -17.32 -5.46 -22.00
CA ILE A 42 -18.46 -6.21 -21.47
C ILE A 42 -19.10 -7.07 -22.55
N GLU A 43 -19.20 -8.37 -22.30
CA GLU A 43 -19.85 -9.32 -23.22
C GLU A 43 -21.37 -9.09 -23.27
N PRO A 44 -22.05 -9.41 -24.40
CA PRO A 44 -23.49 -9.18 -24.55
C PRO A 44 -24.35 -9.78 -23.43
N GLU A 45 -24.00 -10.98 -22.96
CA GLU A 45 -24.71 -11.67 -21.87
C GLU A 45 -24.53 -10.96 -20.51
N GLN A 46 -23.32 -10.42 -20.27
CA GLN A 46 -23.00 -9.66 -19.06
C GLN A 46 -23.71 -8.31 -19.08
N TYR A 47 -23.80 -7.68 -20.25
CA TYR A 47 -24.53 -6.44 -20.45
C TYR A 47 -26.02 -6.61 -20.11
N MET A 48 -26.64 -7.69 -20.61
CA MET A 48 -28.02 -8.04 -20.25
C MET A 48 -28.18 -8.28 -18.75
N LEU A 49 -27.23 -8.98 -18.13
CA LEU A 49 -27.25 -9.24 -16.69
C LEU A 49 -27.20 -7.93 -15.88
N ILE A 50 -26.30 -7.02 -16.25
CA ILE A 50 -26.17 -5.68 -15.63
C ILE A 50 -27.49 -4.90 -15.74
N ALA A 51 -28.10 -4.88 -16.93
CA ALA A 51 -29.39 -4.22 -17.13
C ALA A 51 -30.49 -4.80 -16.23
N HIS A 52 -30.53 -6.13 -16.07
CA HIS A 52 -31.49 -6.80 -15.19
C HIS A 52 -31.29 -6.41 -13.71
N TYR A 53 -30.05 -6.34 -13.23
CA TYR A 53 -29.78 -5.90 -11.86
C TYR A 53 -30.07 -4.40 -11.65
N LEU A 54 -29.94 -3.58 -12.70
CA LEU A 54 -30.27 -2.17 -12.61
C LEU A 54 -31.77 -1.96 -12.33
N MET A 55 -32.65 -2.84 -12.81
CA MET A 55 -34.09 -2.80 -12.51
C MET A 55 -34.39 -2.85 -11.00
N GLY A 56 -33.63 -3.65 -10.24
CA GLY A 56 -33.76 -3.79 -8.79
C GLY A 56 -32.88 -2.85 -7.96
N PHE A 57 -32.10 -1.97 -8.60
CA PHE A 57 -31.02 -1.23 -7.94
C PHE A 57 -31.50 -0.33 -6.79
N SER A 58 -32.66 0.32 -6.95
CA SER A 58 -33.26 1.15 -5.89
C SER A 58 -33.75 0.34 -4.67
N LEU A 59 -34.08 -0.95 -4.86
CA LEU A 59 -34.48 -1.85 -3.77
C LEU A 59 -33.27 -2.38 -2.98
N LEU A 60 -32.07 -2.31 -3.58
CA LEU A 60 -30.81 -2.76 -3.00
C LEU A 60 -29.99 -1.60 -2.42
N ASP A 61 -30.66 -0.51 -2.03
CA ASP A 61 -30.03 0.70 -1.49
C ASP A 61 -28.92 1.24 -2.42
N TYR A 62 -29.14 1.15 -3.73
CA TYR A 62 -28.21 1.58 -4.77
C TYR A 62 -26.81 0.96 -4.65
N TYR A 63 -26.76 -0.29 -4.18
CA TYR A 63 -25.56 -1.12 -4.15
C TYR A 63 -25.90 -2.53 -4.63
N CYS A 64 -25.29 -2.98 -5.72
CA CYS A 64 -25.48 -4.33 -6.22
C CYS A 64 -24.14 -4.98 -6.53
N GLN A 65 -23.99 -6.24 -6.12
CA GLN A 65 -22.85 -7.09 -6.45
C GLN A 65 -23.32 -8.29 -7.26
N ILE A 66 -22.76 -8.45 -8.46
CA ILE A 66 -23.00 -9.58 -9.35
C ILE A 66 -21.75 -10.44 -9.33
N GLN A 67 -21.83 -11.61 -8.69
CA GLN A 67 -20.70 -12.55 -8.61
C GLN A 67 -20.79 -13.58 -9.74
N LEU A 68 -19.75 -13.64 -10.58
CA LEU A 68 -19.56 -14.68 -11.59
C LEU A 68 -18.40 -15.60 -11.17
N LYS A 69 -18.11 -16.61 -12.01
CA LYS A 69 -17.11 -17.66 -11.70
C LYS A 69 -15.70 -17.08 -11.46
N ASN A 70 -15.22 -16.22 -12.37
CA ASN A 70 -13.87 -15.65 -12.35
C ASN A 70 -13.87 -14.11 -12.32
N GLU A 71 -15.03 -13.49 -12.21
CA GLU A 71 -15.15 -12.04 -12.17
C GLU A 71 -16.36 -11.61 -11.34
N ALA A 72 -16.41 -10.33 -11.01
CA ALA A 72 -17.56 -9.71 -10.38
C ALA A 72 -17.82 -8.32 -10.98
N PHE A 73 -19.09 -7.95 -10.99
CA PHE A 73 -19.52 -6.58 -11.26
C PHE A 73 -20.08 -5.95 -9.99
N VAL A 74 -19.78 -4.67 -9.78
CA VAL A 74 -20.41 -3.88 -8.70
C VAL A 74 -21.03 -2.65 -9.31
N LEU A 75 -22.35 -2.50 -9.12
CA LEU A 75 -23.10 -1.30 -9.47
C LEU A 75 -23.25 -0.48 -8.20
N ILE A 76 -22.86 0.80 -8.24
CA ILE A 76 -22.91 1.69 -7.08
C ILE A 76 -23.02 3.15 -7.54
N LEU A 77 -23.62 4.02 -6.73
CA LEU A 77 -23.62 5.46 -6.99
C LEU A 77 -22.26 6.11 -6.68
N ASP A 78 -21.86 7.04 -7.54
CA ASP A 78 -20.61 7.79 -7.41
C ASP A 78 -20.53 8.51 -6.06
N SER A 79 -19.44 8.25 -5.34
CA SER A 79 -19.10 8.88 -4.07
C SER A 79 -17.58 8.90 -3.92
N PRO A 80 -17.01 9.79 -3.08
CA PRO A 80 -15.56 9.87 -2.99
C PRO A 80 -14.84 8.62 -2.45
N ASP A 81 -15.56 7.76 -1.72
CA ASP A 81 -15.07 6.51 -1.14
C ASP A 81 -15.51 5.27 -1.94
N VAL A 82 -15.98 5.45 -3.18
CA VAL A 82 -16.60 4.40 -3.99
C VAL A 82 -15.70 3.18 -4.20
N ASP A 83 -14.43 3.36 -4.61
CA ASP A 83 -13.48 2.26 -4.78
C ASP A 83 -13.19 1.52 -3.48
N MET A 84 -13.18 2.24 -2.36
CA MET A 84 -13.00 1.64 -1.04
C MET A 84 -14.21 0.75 -0.69
N LYS A 85 -15.44 1.23 -0.95
CA LYS A 85 -16.67 0.45 -0.75
C LYS A 85 -16.73 -0.79 -1.64
N ILE A 86 -16.36 -0.66 -2.91
CA ILE A 86 -16.28 -1.76 -3.87
C ILE A 86 -15.27 -2.80 -3.37
N LEU A 87 -14.00 -2.41 -3.20
CA LEU A 87 -12.90 -3.32 -2.94
C LEU A 87 -12.92 -3.93 -1.52
N LYS A 88 -13.66 -3.34 -0.57
CA LYS A 88 -13.82 -3.88 0.79
C LYS A 88 -14.35 -5.31 0.78
N ASN A 89 -15.34 -5.59 -0.07
CA ASN A 89 -15.98 -6.90 -0.16
C ASN A 89 -15.13 -7.93 -0.92
N PHE A 90 -14.07 -7.48 -1.60
CA PHE A 90 -13.15 -8.32 -2.36
C PHE A 90 -11.74 -8.33 -1.79
N ASN A 91 -11.52 -7.82 -0.57
CA ASN A 91 -10.18 -7.62 -0.05
C ASN A 91 -9.39 -8.93 0.18
N LEU A 92 -10.06 -10.09 0.29
CA LEU A 92 -9.41 -11.40 0.40
C LEU A 92 -9.22 -12.11 -0.95
N PHE A 93 -9.80 -11.59 -2.03
CA PHE A 93 -9.68 -12.18 -3.35
C PHE A 93 -8.34 -11.78 -4.00
N GLY A 94 -7.75 -12.70 -4.76
CA GLY A 94 -6.64 -12.36 -5.65
C GLY A 94 -7.19 -11.62 -6.86
N ILE A 95 -7.03 -10.30 -6.90
CA ILE A 95 -7.52 -9.48 -8.02
C ILE A 95 -6.44 -9.46 -9.11
N LYS A 96 -6.81 -9.89 -10.32
CA LYS A 96 -5.99 -9.84 -11.53
C LYS A 96 -6.15 -8.51 -12.27
N ASN A 97 -7.40 -8.06 -12.42
CA ASN A 97 -7.75 -6.80 -13.08
C ASN A 97 -8.82 -6.06 -12.27
N TYR A 98 -8.70 -4.73 -12.22
CA TYR A 98 -9.73 -3.85 -11.69
C TYR A 98 -9.91 -2.64 -12.60
N HIS A 99 -11.16 -2.42 -13.04
CA HIS A 99 -11.57 -1.29 -13.88
C HIS A 99 -12.90 -0.71 -13.38
N THR A 100 -13.05 0.61 -13.39
CA THR A 100 -14.31 1.30 -13.08
C THR A 100 -14.81 2.14 -14.26
N PHE A 101 -16.08 1.98 -14.61
CA PHE A 101 -16.77 2.79 -15.62
C PHE A 101 -17.76 3.72 -14.95
N ILE A 102 -17.79 4.99 -15.36
CA ILE A 102 -18.68 6.00 -14.79
C ILE A 102 -19.63 6.45 -15.89
N SER A 103 -20.93 6.48 -15.61
CA SER A 103 -21.93 6.95 -16.56
C SER A 103 -21.85 8.46 -16.77
N ASP A 104 -22.30 8.95 -17.93
CA ASP A 104 -22.33 10.37 -18.26
C ASP A 104 -23.42 11.14 -17.50
N LYS A 105 -24.54 10.49 -17.20
CA LYS A 105 -25.69 11.03 -16.47
C LYS A 105 -26.06 10.14 -15.28
N PRO A 106 -26.80 10.67 -14.28
CA PRO A 106 -27.40 9.86 -13.22
C PRO A 106 -28.37 8.80 -13.77
N PRO A 107 -28.44 7.61 -13.15
CA PRO A 107 -29.43 6.60 -13.53
C PRO A 107 -30.86 7.11 -13.34
N PRO A 108 -31.86 6.58 -14.06
CA PRO A 108 -33.20 7.15 -14.17
C PRO A 108 -34.07 6.87 -12.92
N PHE A 109 -33.53 7.11 -11.72
CA PHE A 109 -34.24 6.97 -10.45
C PHE A 109 -34.62 8.34 -9.88
N PRO A 110 -35.86 8.52 -9.38
CA PRO A 110 -36.29 9.77 -8.78
C PRO A 110 -35.38 10.23 -7.63
N GLY A 111 -34.93 11.49 -7.68
CA GLY A 111 -34.12 12.11 -6.62
C GLY A 111 -32.62 11.80 -6.65
N ILE A 112 -32.16 10.89 -7.51
CA ILE A 112 -30.73 10.54 -7.64
C ILE A 112 -30.01 11.56 -8.53
N LYS A 113 -28.92 12.13 -8.00
CA LYS A 113 -28.07 13.11 -8.71
C LYS A 113 -26.66 12.57 -8.99
N GLN A 114 -26.30 11.47 -8.34
CA GLN A 114 -25.03 10.79 -8.47
C GLN A 114 -25.01 9.96 -9.75
N ARG A 115 -23.85 9.86 -10.39
CA ARG A 115 -23.64 9.02 -11.58
C ARG A 115 -23.55 7.55 -11.17
N LEU A 116 -23.89 6.65 -12.07
CA LEU A 116 -23.70 5.21 -11.88
C LEU A 116 -22.23 4.88 -12.09
N ILE A 117 -21.67 4.08 -11.19
CA ILE A 117 -20.37 3.43 -11.37
C ILE A 117 -20.61 1.93 -11.52
N ILE A 118 -20.04 1.36 -12.56
CA ILE A 118 -19.95 -0.08 -12.76
C ILE A 118 -18.48 -0.47 -12.66
N ALA A 119 -18.14 -1.23 -11.64
CA ALA A 119 -16.80 -1.77 -11.47
C ALA A 119 -16.74 -3.21 -11.96
N ARG A 120 -15.72 -3.55 -12.73
CA ARG A 120 -15.38 -4.92 -13.12
C ARG A 120 -14.15 -5.38 -12.36
N ILE A 121 -14.23 -6.55 -11.76
CA ILE A 121 -13.16 -7.15 -10.98
C ILE A 121 -12.89 -8.54 -11.55
N LEU A 122 -11.72 -8.75 -12.15
CA LEU A 122 -11.29 -10.10 -12.59
C LEU A 122 -10.42 -10.73 -11.50
N PHE A 123 -10.70 -11.98 -11.15
CA PHE A 123 -9.96 -12.72 -10.14
C PHE A 123 -8.88 -13.62 -10.76
N THR A 124 -7.85 -13.91 -9.99
CA THR A 124 -6.87 -14.96 -10.32
C THR A 124 -7.52 -16.34 -10.26
N SER A 125 -7.27 -17.19 -11.25
CA SER A 125 -7.73 -18.59 -11.30
C SER A 125 -6.64 -19.58 -10.88
N PHE A 126 -7.03 -20.77 -10.43
CA PHE A 126 -6.08 -21.86 -10.15
C PHE A 126 -5.52 -22.48 -11.43
N GLU A 127 -6.36 -22.60 -12.45
CA GLU A 127 -5.95 -23.00 -13.80
C GLU A 127 -5.34 -21.75 -14.46
N GLY A 128 -4.02 -21.76 -14.67
CA GLY A 128 -3.34 -20.67 -15.38
C GLY A 128 -3.99 -20.41 -16.74
N GLU A 129 -3.98 -19.15 -17.19
CA GLU A 129 -4.63 -18.78 -18.44
C GLU A 129 -3.97 -19.41 -19.67
N LYS A 130 -4.79 -19.75 -20.67
CA LYS A 130 -4.30 -20.02 -22.02
C LYS A 130 -3.66 -18.74 -22.56
N LYS A 131 -2.39 -18.82 -22.96
CA LYS A 131 -1.68 -17.73 -23.66
C LYS A 131 -2.50 -17.30 -24.87
N THR A 132 -3.00 -16.08 -24.87
CA THR A 132 -3.61 -15.46 -26.05
C THR A 132 -2.49 -15.03 -26.98
N SER A 133 -2.60 -15.34 -28.27
CA SER A 133 -1.63 -14.89 -29.27
C SER A 133 -1.67 -13.37 -29.40
N LEU A 134 -0.52 -12.74 -29.65
CA LEU A 134 -0.38 -11.28 -29.89
C LEU A 134 -1.22 -10.77 -31.07
N GLU A 135 -1.62 -11.65 -31.98
CA GLU A 135 -2.33 -11.32 -33.22
C GLU A 135 -3.72 -10.75 -32.90
N GLY A 136 -3.85 -9.42 -32.94
CA GLY A 136 -5.13 -8.71 -32.88
C GLY A 136 -5.31 -7.68 -31.76
N PHE A 137 -4.30 -7.42 -30.92
CA PHE A 137 -4.45 -6.48 -29.80
C PHE A 137 -3.99 -5.05 -30.08
N LEU A 138 -2.92 -4.87 -30.88
CA LEU A 138 -2.44 -3.57 -31.34
C LEU A 138 -2.25 -3.62 -32.86
N PRO A 139 -2.70 -2.61 -33.62
CA PRO A 139 -2.29 -2.43 -35.01
C PRO A 139 -0.77 -2.39 -35.12
N LYS A 140 -0.19 -3.01 -36.17
CA LYS A 140 1.27 -3.10 -36.35
C LYS A 140 1.95 -1.73 -36.29
N ASP A 141 1.40 -0.74 -36.99
CA ASP A 141 1.91 0.63 -37.01
C ASP A 141 1.95 1.25 -35.61
N GLN A 142 0.92 0.99 -34.79
CA GLN A 142 0.88 1.48 -33.41
C GLN A 142 1.96 0.82 -32.55
N ALA A 143 2.16 -0.50 -32.69
CA ALA A 143 3.18 -1.23 -31.96
C ALA A 143 4.60 -0.76 -32.32
N GLU A 144 4.86 -0.45 -33.60
CA GLU A 144 6.14 0.10 -34.07
C GLU A 144 6.41 1.49 -33.48
N ARG A 145 5.42 2.40 -33.51
CA ARG A 145 5.55 3.74 -32.89
C ARG A 145 5.84 3.66 -31.39
N ILE A 146 5.14 2.76 -30.67
CA ILE A 146 5.35 2.53 -29.24
C ILE A 146 6.78 2.02 -28.99
N TYR A 147 7.25 1.06 -29.79
CA TYR A 147 8.59 0.51 -29.69
C TYR A 147 9.69 1.57 -29.91
N GLU A 148 9.56 2.39 -30.94
CA GLU A 148 10.50 3.48 -31.23
C GLU A 148 10.57 4.52 -30.11
N GLN A 149 9.43 4.86 -29.49
CA GLN A 149 9.42 5.81 -28.37
C GLN A 149 9.99 5.19 -27.09
N LEU A 150 9.68 3.91 -26.82
CA LEU A 150 10.23 3.20 -25.66
C LEU A 150 11.74 3.01 -25.74
N THR A 151 12.27 2.65 -26.90
CA THR A 151 13.73 2.47 -27.11
C THR A 151 14.50 3.78 -26.94
N LYS A 152 13.88 4.94 -27.20
CA LYS A 152 14.46 6.26 -26.88
C LYS A 152 14.55 6.51 -25.36
N LEU A 153 13.58 6.01 -24.59
CA LEU A 153 13.54 6.17 -23.13
C LEU A 153 14.42 5.15 -22.39
N GLU A 154 14.47 3.91 -22.90
CA GLU A 154 15.22 2.80 -22.33
C GLU A 154 15.95 2.05 -23.46
N PRO A 155 17.18 2.45 -23.82
CA PRO A 155 17.94 1.87 -24.95
C PRO A 155 18.25 0.38 -24.82
N ALA A 156 18.10 -0.20 -23.63
CA ALA A 156 18.30 -1.62 -23.37
C ALA A 156 17.14 -2.51 -23.88
N ILE A 157 16.01 -1.92 -24.30
CA ILE A 157 14.87 -2.67 -24.84
C ILE A 157 15.21 -3.21 -26.23
N THR A 158 15.08 -4.52 -26.40
CA THR A 158 15.17 -5.22 -27.69
C THR A 158 13.78 -5.59 -28.20
N GLN A 159 13.66 -5.91 -29.49
CA GLN A 159 12.38 -6.31 -30.09
C GLN A 159 11.79 -7.58 -29.45
N GLU A 160 12.62 -8.56 -29.09
CA GLU A 160 12.20 -9.75 -28.35
C GLU A 160 11.66 -9.41 -26.95
N ASN A 161 12.38 -8.55 -26.21
CA ASN A 161 11.97 -8.11 -24.88
C ASN A 161 10.76 -7.18 -24.91
N PHE A 162 10.44 -6.56 -26.05
CA PHE A 162 9.23 -5.77 -26.26
C PHE A 162 7.99 -6.63 -26.53
N ALA A 163 8.12 -7.66 -27.37
CA ALA A 163 6.98 -8.50 -27.74
C ALA A 163 6.50 -9.40 -26.59
N ALA A 164 7.43 -9.98 -25.81
CA ALA A 164 7.07 -10.96 -24.78
C ALA A 164 6.17 -10.42 -23.64
N PRO A 165 6.37 -9.19 -23.11
CA PRO A 165 5.48 -8.58 -22.13
C PRO A 165 4.10 -8.22 -22.68
N LEU A 166 4.03 -7.73 -23.93
CA LEU A 166 2.76 -7.40 -24.58
C LEU A 166 1.86 -8.63 -24.72
N ALA A 167 2.42 -9.80 -24.99
CA ALA A 167 1.68 -11.07 -25.02
C ALA A 167 1.12 -11.50 -23.66
N LYS A 168 1.64 -10.94 -22.56
CA LYS A 168 1.24 -11.27 -21.19
C LYS A 168 0.37 -10.19 -20.55
N LEU A 169 0.28 -9.04 -21.19
CA LEU A 169 -0.58 -7.95 -20.77
C LEU A 169 -2.03 -8.31 -21.03
N ASP A 170 -2.87 -7.89 -20.13
CA ASP A 170 -4.31 -7.98 -20.31
C ASP A 170 -4.74 -7.10 -21.50
N PRO A 171 -5.40 -7.64 -22.53
CA PRO A 171 -5.81 -6.87 -23.70
C PRO A 171 -6.64 -5.63 -23.37
N LEU A 172 -7.48 -5.72 -22.33
CA LEU A 172 -8.35 -4.63 -21.89
C LEU A 172 -7.51 -3.50 -21.28
N PHE A 173 -6.46 -3.86 -20.53
CA PHE A 173 -5.50 -2.88 -20.03
C PHE A 173 -4.88 -2.08 -21.18
N ILE A 174 -4.45 -2.74 -22.26
CA ILE A 174 -3.84 -2.08 -23.43
C ILE A 174 -4.83 -1.10 -24.08
N ARG A 175 -6.07 -1.54 -24.33
CA ARG A 175 -7.11 -0.74 -25.01
C ARG A 175 -7.62 0.44 -24.17
N SER A 176 -7.66 0.28 -22.85
CA SER A 176 -8.13 1.34 -21.94
C SER A 176 -7.20 2.58 -21.87
N LEU A 177 -5.97 2.46 -22.36
CA LEU A 177 -4.95 3.50 -22.28
C LEU A 177 -4.77 4.21 -23.62
N SER A 178 -4.50 5.52 -23.55
CA SER A 178 -4.00 6.25 -24.74
C SER A 178 -2.59 5.79 -25.07
N GLU A 179 -2.16 5.96 -26.33
CA GLU A 179 -0.82 5.57 -26.78
C GLU A 179 0.29 6.10 -25.86
N GLU A 180 0.21 7.38 -25.49
CA GLU A 180 1.14 8.02 -24.55
C GLU A 180 1.15 7.35 -23.16
N ARG A 181 -0.02 6.99 -22.62
CA ARG A 181 -0.14 6.33 -21.31
C ARG A 181 0.34 4.89 -21.36
N LEU A 182 0.12 4.21 -22.49
CA LEU A 182 0.60 2.84 -22.71
C LEU A 182 2.13 2.81 -22.80
N ILE A 183 2.76 3.76 -23.51
CA ILE A 183 4.21 3.93 -23.53
C ILE A 183 4.74 4.14 -22.11
N LEU A 184 4.11 5.02 -21.33
CA LEU A 184 4.53 5.25 -19.97
C LEU A 184 4.39 4.01 -19.07
N ALA A 185 3.28 3.28 -19.20
CA ALA A 185 3.04 2.05 -18.44
C ALA A 185 4.08 0.97 -18.76
N LEU A 186 4.42 0.80 -20.03
CA LEU A 186 5.46 -0.13 -20.48
C LEU A 186 6.85 0.31 -19.99
N HIS A 187 7.17 1.60 -20.05
CA HIS A 187 8.43 2.13 -19.51
C HIS A 187 8.57 1.84 -18.00
N MET A 188 7.50 2.07 -17.22
CA MET A 188 7.50 1.73 -15.79
C MET A 188 7.68 0.24 -15.57
N TYR A 189 7.01 -0.60 -16.38
CA TYR A 189 7.15 -2.05 -16.32
C TYR A 189 8.58 -2.53 -16.55
N PHE A 190 9.24 -2.07 -17.62
CA PHE A 190 10.64 -2.45 -17.91
C PHE A 190 11.58 -2.06 -16.77
N ARG A 191 11.39 -0.87 -16.18
CA ARG A 191 12.14 -0.47 -14.99
C ARG A 191 11.86 -1.36 -13.78
N ALA A 192 10.62 -1.80 -13.59
CA ALA A 192 10.23 -2.66 -12.47
C ALA A 192 10.75 -4.11 -12.59
N GLN A 193 11.20 -4.54 -13.78
CA GLN A 193 11.84 -5.86 -13.95
C GLN A 193 13.19 -5.93 -13.23
N THR A 194 13.93 -4.82 -13.14
CA THR A 194 15.27 -4.76 -12.55
C THR A 194 15.31 -4.05 -11.20
N ARG A 195 14.20 -3.41 -10.77
CA ARG A 195 14.12 -2.58 -9.56
C ARG A 195 12.95 -3.01 -8.67
N ASP A 196 13.22 -3.26 -7.39
CA ASP A 196 12.21 -3.77 -6.46
C ASP A 196 11.29 -2.70 -5.85
N TYR A 197 11.73 -1.45 -5.81
CA TYR A 197 10.92 -0.32 -5.35
C TYR A 197 9.91 0.09 -6.42
N CYS A 198 8.80 0.71 -6.00
CA CYS A 198 7.75 1.15 -6.91
C CYS A 198 8.33 2.07 -8.00
N GLN A 199 8.15 1.70 -9.27
CA GLN A 199 8.46 2.59 -10.40
C GLN A 199 7.17 3.34 -10.72
N TYR A 200 7.22 4.66 -10.70
CA TYR A 200 6.06 5.46 -11.01
C TYR A 200 6.46 6.78 -11.67
N GLU A 201 5.52 7.34 -12.43
CA GLU A 201 5.58 8.70 -12.97
C GLU A 201 4.30 9.43 -12.61
N VAL A 202 4.44 10.70 -12.24
CA VAL A 202 3.34 11.59 -11.87
C VAL A 202 3.22 12.66 -12.94
N ARG A 203 2.00 12.89 -13.42
CA ARG A 203 1.68 13.98 -14.34
C ARG A 203 0.57 14.84 -13.78
N TYR A 204 0.72 16.15 -13.93
CA TYR A 204 -0.27 17.13 -13.52
C TYR A 204 -0.93 17.71 -14.77
N ASN A 205 -2.25 17.57 -14.85
CA ASN A 205 -3.04 18.10 -15.94
C ASN A 205 -3.57 19.48 -15.53
N GLU A 206 -2.82 20.55 -15.78
CA GLU A 206 -3.23 21.92 -15.44
C GLU A 206 -4.52 22.32 -16.17
N ASP A 207 -4.71 21.80 -17.38
CA ASP A 207 -5.87 22.01 -18.24
C ASP A 207 -7.05 21.07 -17.95
N TRP A 208 -7.08 20.42 -16.78
CA TRP A 208 -8.12 19.44 -16.43
C TRP A 208 -9.55 19.98 -16.53
N LYS A 209 -9.75 21.30 -16.41
CA LYS A 209 -11.06 21.95 -16.57
C LYS A 209 -11.53 22.05 -18.02
N LYS A 210 -10.61 21.99 -19.01
CA LYS A 210 -10.93 22.18 -20.43
C LYS A 210 -11.62 20.95 -21.05
N LYS A 211 -11.37 19.76 -20.50
CA LYS A 211 -11.89 18.49 -21.00
C LYS A 211 -12.66 17.76 -19.90
N LYS A 212 -13.90 17.40 -20.17
CA LYS A 212 -14.78 16.66 -19.24
C LYS A 212 -14.08 15.39 -18.74
N ASP A 213 -14.24 15.10 -17.45
CA ASP A 213 -13.71 13.89 -16.77
C ASP A 213 -12.19 13.69 -16.91
N THR A 214 -11.43 14.76 -17.11
CA THR A 214 -9.96 14.71 -17.06
C THR A 214 -9.51 14.78 -15.60
N PRO A 215 -8.78 13.77 -15.09
CA PRO A 215 -8.25 13.84 -13.73
C PRO A 215 -7.22 14.97 -13.65
N SER A 216 -7.21 15.72 -12.54
CA SER A 216 -6.17 16.74 -12.33
C SER A 216 -4.79 16.12 -12.21
N MET A 217 -4.65 14.96 -11.56
CA MET A 217 -3.36 14.27 -11.39
C MET A 217 -3.44 12.85 -11.95
N GLN A 218 -2.37 12.41 -12.60
CA GLN A 218 -2.23 11.04 -13.08
C GLN A 218 -0.99 10.38 -12.50
N ILE A 219 -1.11 9.10 -12.17
CA ILE A 219 -0.01 8.27 -11.74
C ILE A 219 -0.03 7.00 -12.57
N VAL A 220 1.05 6.76 -13.30
CA VAL A 220 1.29 5.47 -13.93
C VAL A 220 2.40 4.80 -13.18
N LEU A 221 2.16 3.57 -12.72
CA LEU A 221 3.13 2.83 -11.92
C LEU A 221 3.26 1.38 -12.34
N ALA A 222 4.41 0.81 -12.03
CA ALA A 222 4.67 -0.62 -12.07
C ALA A 222 5.41 -1.05 -10.80
N TRP A 223 4.98 -2.17 -10.21
CA TRP A 223 5.56 -2.65 -8.96
C TRP A 223 5.60 -4.18 -8.86
N ARG A 224 6.84 -4.68 -8.81
CA ARG A 224 7.15 -6.11 -8.70
C ARG A 224 6.64 -6.71 -7.38
N ASN A 225 6.14 -7.93 -7.44
CA ASN A 225 5.70 -8.74 -6.30
C ASN A 225 4.69 -8.03 -5.40
N THR A 226 3.79 -7.27 -5.99
CA THR A 226 2.68 -6.64 -5.27
C THR A 226 1.66 -7.71 -4.86
N PRO A 227 1.19 -7.74 -3.61
CA PRO A 227 0.13 -8.66 -3.17
C PRO A 227 -1.11 -8.49 -4.04
N LYS A 228 -1.76 -9.59 -4.40
CA LYS A 228 -2.97 -9.59 -5.24
C LYS A 228 -4.25 -9.48 -4.42
N HIS A 229 -4.17 -9.89 -3.16
CA HIS A 229 -5.19 -9.66 -2.16
C HIS A 229 -4.84 -8.41 -1.34
N LYS A 230 -5.86 -7.75 -0.81
CA LYS A 230 -5.82 -6.54 0.03
C LYS A 230 -5.21 -5.30 -0.63
N PHE A 231 -4.23 -5.40 -1.51
CA PHE A 231 -3.46 -4.26 -2.00
C PHE A 231 -4.32 -3.13 -2.61
N LEU A 232 -5.22 -3.45 -3.54
CA LEU A 232 -6.06 -2.42 -4.17
C LEU A 232 -7.02 -1.78 -3.17
N PHE A 233 -7.60 -2.56 -2.26
CA PHE A 233 -8.45 -2.03 -1.18
C PHE A 233 -7.67 -1.06 -0.28
N ARG A 234 -6.45 -1.45 0.11
CA ARG A 234 -5.53 -0.63 0.91
C ARG A 234 -5.14 0.66 0.20
N LEU A 235 -4.87 0.58 -1.10
CA LEU A 235 -4.60 1.74 -1.96
C LEU A 235 -5.79 2.70 -1.99
N ALA A 236 -7.01 2.19 -2.20
CA ALA A 236 -8.23 3.01 -2.22
C ALA A 236 -8.47 3.69 -0.85
N LYS A 237 -8.27 2.96 0.26
CA LYS A 237 -8.35 3.51 1.62
C LYS A 237 -7.32 4.62 1.85
N MET A 238 -6.08 4.41 1.41
CA MET A 238 -5.01 5.41 1.48
C MET A 238 -5.36 6.67 0.67
N ILE A 239 -5.77 6.53 -0.59
CA ILE A 239 -6.17 7.64 -1.47
C ILE A 239 -7.27 8.47 -0.80
N TYR A 240 -8.32 7.81 -0.27
CA TYR A 240 -9.41 8.49 0.42
C TYR A 240 -8.94 9.24 1.69
N ARG A 241 -8.07 8.63 2.50
CA ARG A 241 -7.48 9.26 3.70
C ARG A 241 -6.73 10.54 3.35
N HIS A 242 -6.05 10.56 2.21
CA HIS A 242 -5.35 11.72 1.64
C HIS A 242 -6.26 12.77 1.01
N LYS A 243 -7.59 12.66 1.17
CA LYS A 243 -8.59 13.59 0.58
C LYS A 243 -8.58 13.61 -0.94
N LEU A 244 -8.20 12.48 -1.54
CA LEU A 244 -8.22 12.27 -2.98
C LEU A 244 -9.37 11.32 -3.34
N LYS A 245 -9.89 11.50 -4.55
CA LYS A 245 -10.89 10.65 -5.20
C LYS A 245 -10.26 10.00 -6.44
N ILE A 246 -10.51 8.71 -6.63
CA ILE A 246 -10.19 8.01 -7.87
C ILE A 246 -11.23 8.40 -8.92
N MET A 247 -10.79 9.00 -10.01
CA MET A 247 -11.62 9.33 -11.16
C MET A 247 -11.60 8.20 -12.18
N ARG A 248 -10.42 7.58 -12.35
CA ARG A 248 -10.19 6.47 -13.28
C ARG A 248 -9.13 5.56 -12.69
N VAL A 249 -9.33 4.26 -12.80
CA VAL A 249 -8.34 3.26 -12.41
C VAL A 249 -8.39 2.10 -13.39
N THR A 250 -7.19 1.73 -13.86
CA THR A 250 -6.97 0.48 -14.57
C THR A 250 -5.77 -0.20 -13.91
N ALA A 251 -5.98 -1.37 -13.34
CA ALA A 251 -4.93 -2.17 -12.73
C ALA A 251 -4.85 -3.54 -13.39
N SER A 252 -3.64 -4.02 -13.69
CA SER A 252 -3.42 -5.35 -14.27
C SER A 252 -2.11 -5.98 -13.78
N TYR A 253 -2.14 -7.27 -13.48
CA TYR A 253 -0.94 -8.04 -13.14
C TYR A 253 -0.40 -8.78 -14.37
N ILE A 254 0.87 -8.54 -14.68
CA ILE A 254 1.65 -9.38 -15.60
C ILE A 254 2.19 -10.58 -14.82
N ASP A 255 2.17 -11.75 -15.47
CA ASP A 255 2.55 -13.03 -14.89
C ASP A 255 1.96 -13.26 -13.48
N PRO A 256 0.62 -13.17 -13.31
CA PRO A 256 -0.02 -13.19 -11.99
C PRO A 256 0.21 -14.49 -11.20
N TYR A 257 0.62 -15.57 -11.86
CA TYR A 257 0.89 -16.87 -11.24
C TYR A 257 2.38 -17.11 -10.94
N SER A 258 3.24 -16.11 -11.16
CA SER A 258 4.69 -16.22 -11.02
C SER A 258 5.26 -15.36 -9.88
N LYS A 259 6.45 -15.74 -9.40
CA LYS A 259 7.32 -14.93 -8.52
C LYS A 259 7.92 -13.68 -9.18
N ASN A 260 7.68 -13.52 -10.48
CA ASN A 260 8.05 -12.35 -11.27
C ASN A 260 6.83 -11.46 -11.57
N SER A 261 5.73 -11.63 -10.83
CA SER A 261 4.52 -10.86 -11.05
C SER A 261 4.78 -9.37 -10.88
N ILE A 262 4.30 -8.56 -11.83
CA ILE A 262 4.40 -7.10 -11.76
C ILE A 262 2.99 -6.54 -11.91
N LEU A 263 2.55 -5.77 -10.91
CA LEU A 263 1.38 -4.92 -11.05
C LEU A 263 1.74 -3.75 -11.94
N ILE A 264 0.96 -3.47 -12.98
CA ILE A 264 0.96 -2.21 -13.71
C ILE A 264 -0.38 -1.54 -13.47
N MET A 265 -0.35 -0.24 -13.22
CA MET A 265 -1.56 0.50 -12.88
C MET A 265 -1.49 1.93 -13.42
N SER A 266 -2.64 2.41 -13.89
CA SER A 266 -2.89 3.79 -14.27
C SER A 266 -3.98 4.34 -13.36
N LEU A 267 -3.67 5.41 -12.64
CA LEU A 267 -4.57 6.10 -11.72
C LEU A 267 -4.80 7.53 -12.19
N GLY A 268 -6.06 7.92 -12.34
CA GLY A 268 -6.49 9.31 -12.44
C GLY A 268 -7.09 9.76 -11.12
N LEU A 269 -6.50 10.79 -10.50
CA LEU A 269 -6.87 11.30 -9.19
C LEU A 269 -7.37 12.74 -9.27
N HIS A 270 -8.25 13.09 -8.33
CA HIS A 270 -8.78 14.43 -8.14
C HIS A 270 -8.98 14.74 -6.66
N GLY A 271 -9.13 16.01 -6.29
CA GLY A 271 -9.51 16.39 -4.93
C GLY A 271 -10.92 15.92 -4.60
N ILE A 272 -11.14 15.48 -3.35
CA ILE A 272 -12.44 14.98 -2.88
C ILE A 272 -13.56 16.02 -2.98
N LYS A 273 -13.24 17.32 -2.90
CA LYS A 273 -14.19 18.44 -3.03
C LYS A 273 -14.30 18.97 -4.46
N GLY A 274 -13.74 18.26 -5.44
CA GLY A 274 -13.87 18.59 -6.86
C GLY A 274 -12.82 19.59 -7.39
N LYS A 275 -11.83 19.98 -6.59
CA LYS A 275 -10.69 20.80 -7.04
C LYS A 275 -9.50 19.94 -7.44
N ALA A 276 -8.44 20.56 -7.94
CA ALA A 276 -7.26 19.81 -8.35
C ALA A 276 -6.65 19.04 -7.16
N ALA A 277 -6.04 17.89 -7.43
CA ALA A 277 -5.48 17.03 -6.39
C ALA A 277 -4.47 17.79 -5.49
N TRP A 278 -3.61 18.61 -6.08
CA TRP A 278 -2.61 19.42 -5.37
C TRP A 278 -3.19 20.63 -4.61
N GLU A 279 -4.44 20.99 -4.85
CA GLU A 279 -5.13 22.06 -4.10
C GLU A 279 -5.80 21.53 -2.83
N GLU A 280 -6.03 20.21 -2.73
CA GLU A 280 -6.76 19.59 -1.62
C GLU A 280 -5.94 18.61 -0.79
N ALA A 281 -4.83 18.09 -1.33
CA ALA A 281 -4.02 17.07 -0.70
C ALA A 281 -2.54 17.45 -0.70
N ASP A 282 -1.82 16.99 0.34
CA ASP A 282 -0.35 16.97 0.33
C ASP A 282 0.13 15.81 -0.56
N ILE A 283 0.34 16.12 -1.84
CA ILE A 283 0.77 15.12 -2.83
C ILE A 283 2.13 14.52 -2.48
N HIS A 284 3.00 15.27 -1.81
CA HIS A 284 4.31 14.76 -1.44
C HIS A 284 4.20 13.70 -0.35
N ASP A 285 3.40 13.95 0.69
CA ASP A 285 3.10 12.96 1.73
C ASP A 285 2.37 11.73 1.15
N PHE A 286 1.38 11.94 0.28
CA PHE A 286 0.69 10.86 -0.41
C PHE A 286 1.65 9.94 -1.18
N LEU A 287 2.58 10.52 -1.96
CA LEU A 287 3.56 9.74 -2.71
C LEU A 287 4.55 9.01 -1.80
N GLN A 288 4.95 9.61 -0.68
CA GLN A 288 5.78 8.95 0.32
C GLN A 288 5.09 7.73 0.93
N GLU A 289 3.76 7.78 1.07
CA GLU A 289 2.97 6.67 1.60
C GLU A 289 2.75 5.59 0.56
N LEU A 290 2.42 5.98 -0.67
CA LEU A 290 2.23 5.09 -1.82
C LEU A 290 3.40 4.12 -1.97
N VAL A 291 4.63 4.63 -1.91
CA VAL A 291 5.85 3.82 -2.11
C VAL A 291 6.16 2.89 -0.94
N THR A 292 5.43 3.01 0.18
CA THR A 292 5.54 2.11 1.34
C THR A 292 4.33 1.21 1.54
N LEU A 293 3.25 1.43 0.79
CA LEU A 293 1.98 0.69 0.91
C LEU A 293 2.18 -0.83 0.88
N LYS A 294 3.04 -1.33 0.00
CA LYS A 294 3.35 -2.77 -0.10
C LYS A 294 4.09 -3.31 1.13
N TYR A 295 4.92 -2.49 1.78
CA TYR A 295 5.91 -2.93 2.76
C TYR A 295 5.42 -2.93 4.21
N PHE A 296 4.28 -2.31 4.51
CA PHE A 296 3.74 -2.28 5.86
C PHE A 296 2.38 -2.97 5.90
N PRO A 297 2.02 -3.65 7.00
CA PRO A 297 0.70 -4.22 7.17
C PRO A 297 -0.36 -3.13 7.46
N GLU A 298 -1.62 -3.48 7.26
CA GLU A 298 -2.80 -2.71 7.68
C GLU A 298 -3.69 -3.56 8.59
N GLY A 299 -4.62 -2.91 9.27
CA GLY A 299 -5.58 -3.48 10.21
C GLY A 299 -5.02 -3.76 11.60
N ASP A 300 -3.79 -3.31 11.87
CA ASP A 300 -3.16 -3.44 13.18
C ASP A 300 -3.61 -2.33 14.16
N GLU A 301 -3.20 -2.49 15.41
CA GLU A 301 -3.48 -1.55 16.49
C GLU A 301 -3.00 -0.12 16.15
N VAL A 302 -1.82 0.01 15.52
CA VAL A 302 -1.25 1.30 15.13
C VAL A 302 -2.18 2.04 14.17
N GLU A 303 -2.73 1.35 13.17
CA GLU A 303 -3.66 1.96 12.23
C GLU A 303 -4.95 2.41 12.92
N LYS A 304 -5.56 1.53 13.73
CA LYS A 304 -6.84 1.79 14.41
C LYS A 304 -6.75 2.94 15.40
N VAL A 305 -5.67 3.02 16.16
CA VAL A 305 -5.50 4.03 17.22
C VAL A 305 -5.05 5.37 16.64
N PHE A 306 -4.15 5.36 15.66
CA PHE A 306 -3.51 6.61 15.21
C PHE A 306 -3.96 7.08 13.82
N VAL A 307 -4.03 6.17 12.85
CA VAL A 307 -4.13 6.56 11.44
C VAL A 307 -5.60 6.72 11.00
N GLU A 308 -6.49 5.83 11.41
CA GLU A 308 -7.93 5.93 11.11
C GLU A 308 -8.59 7.17 11.74
N PRO A 309 -8.32 7.52 13.02
CA PRO A 309 -8.86 8.75 13.63
C PRO A 309 -8.19 10.03 13.12
N GLY A 310 -7.09 9.92 12.36
CA GLY A 310 -6.34 11.07 11.84
C GLY A 310 -5.39 11.72 12.85
N LEU A 311 -5.00 11.02 13.93
CA LEU A 311 -3.97 11.50 14.86
C LEU A 311 -2.58 11.52 14.21
N LEU A 312 -2.30 10.54 13.34
CA LEU A 312 -1.06 10.44 12.57
C LEU A 312 -1.34 10.18 11.08
N ARG A 313 -0.46 10.68 10.23
CA ARG A 313 -0.43 10.34 8.79
C ARG A 313 0.04 8.89 8.62
N GLY A 314 -0.34 8.22 7.54
CA GLY A 314 -0.04 6.79 7.36
C GLY A 314 1.46 6.50 7.27
N ASN A 315 2.24 7.40 6.66
CA ASN A 315 3.71 7.36 6.68
C ASN A 315 4.28 7.30 8.10
N ILE A 316 3.76 8.13 8.99
CA ILE A 316 4.20 8.20 10.38
C ILE A 316 3.76 6.96 11.16
N GLY A 317 2.61 6.36 10.81
CA GLY A 317 2.24 5.03 11.29
C GLY A 317 3.26 3.94 10.90
N ASN A 318 3.80 3.99 9.67
CA ASN A 318 4.85 3.07 9.22
C ASN A 318 6.18 3.27 9.96
N LEU A 319 6.52 4.52 10.30
CA LEU A 319 7.61 4.81 11.22
C LEU A 319 7.36 4.17 12.58
N LEU A 320 6.18 4.36 13.17
CA LEU A 320 5.85 3.84 14.50
C LEU A 320 5.95 2.31 14.57
N ARG A 321 5.51 1.60 13.52
CA ARG A 321 5.72 0.14 13.39
C ARG A 321 7.20 -0.24 13.39
N SER A 322 8.05 0.59 12.80
CA SER A 322 9.50 0.38 12.78
C SER A 322 10.14 0.66 14.15
N VAL A 323 9.69 1.72 14.82
CA VAL A 323 10.09 2.02 16.20
C VAL A 323 9.71 0.88 17.13
N ALA A 324 8.46 0.39 17.06
CA ALA A 324 7.99 -0.72 17.88
C ALA A 324 8.83 -1.99 17.68
N SER A 325 9.15 -2.31 16.42
CA SER A 325 10.00 -3.45 16.07
C SER A 325 11.41 -3.33 16.67
N PHE A 326 12.05 -2.16 16.55
CA PHE A 326 13.38 -1.93 17.15
C PHE A 326 13.34 -1.95 18.68
N VAL A 327 12.37 -1.25 19.29
CA VAL A 327 12.20 -1.20 20.75
C VAL A 327 12.02 -2.60 21.30
N HIS A 328 11.20 -3.43 20.66
CA HIS A 328 11.06 -4.84 21.01
C HIS A 328 12.40 -5.60 20.96
N GLN A 329 13.20 -5.44 19.90
CA GLN A 329 14.52 -6.08 19.79
C GLN A 329 15.52 -5.70 20.89
N THR A 330 15.28 -4.60 21.60
CA THR A 330 16.14 -4.15 22.71
C THR A 330 15.56 -4.54 24.07
N LEU A 331 14.26 -4.29 24.29
CA LEU A 331 13.61 -4.53 25.58
C LEU A 331 13.31 -6.00 25.87
N VAL A 332 13.25 -6.86 24.85
CA VAL A 332 13.03 -8.30 25.02
C VAL A 332 14.09 -8.97 25.91
N HIS A 333 15.27 -8.37 26.04
CA HIS A 333 16.34 -8.84 26.92
C HIS A 333 16.20 -8.43 28.38
N ALA A 334 15.33 -7.47 28.69
CA ALA A 334 14.97 -7.13 30.07
C ALA A 334 14.04 -8.21 30.64
N ASP A 335 12.99 -8.54 29.89
CA ASP A 335 12.04 -9.60 30.21
C ASP A 335 11.28 -10.00 28.93
N LEU A 336 11.40 -11.28 28.55
CA LEU A 336 10.82 -11.84 27.33
C LEU A 336 9.28 -11.80 27.33
N ASN A 337 8.65 -11.96 28.49
CA ASN A 337 7.21 -12.02 28.65
C ASN A 337 6.60 -10.61 28.72
N LEU A 338 7.29 -9.68 29.39
CA LEU A 338 6.82 -8.30 29.50
C LEU A 338 6.97 -7.55 28.17
N TYR A 339 8.06 -7.74 27.44
CA TYR A 339 8.38 -6.96 26.24
C TYR A 339 8.23 -7.74 24.93
N THR A 340 7.18 -8.56 24.82
CA THR A 340 6.73 -9.09 23.53
C THR A 340 6.39 -7.95 22.56
N LEU A 341 6.50 -8.18 21.25
CA LEU A 341 6.15 -7.17 20.24
C LEU A 341 4.72 -6.64 20.42
N SER A 342 3.78 -7.52 20.80
CA SER A 342 2.40 -7.13 21.10
C SER A 342 2.30 -6.16 22.28
N ASN A 343 3.02 -6.41 23.37
CA ASN A 343 3.04 -5.53 24.53
C ASN A 343 3.74 -4.20 24.24
N VAL A 344 4.77 -4.20 23.38
CA VAL A 344 5.41 -2.95 22.92
C VAL A 344 4.42 -2.10 22.13
N ILE A 345 3.68 -2.71 21.20
CA ILE A 345 2.64 -2.01 20.43
C ILE A 345 1.53 -1.51 21.35
N GLU A 346 1.02 -2.33 22.28
CA GLU A 346 0.04 -1.90 23.27
C GLU A 346 0.53 -0.71 24.10
N GLY A 347 1.78 -0.75 24.57
CA GLY A 347 2.35 0.34 25.37
C GLY A 347 2.43 1.66 24.61
N LEU A 348 2.72 1.60 23.31
CA LEU A 348 2.69 2.79 22.43
C LEU A 348 1.26 3.26 22.14
N CYS A 349 0.30 2.35 22.02
CA CYS A 349 -1.10 2.67 21.73
C CYS A 349 -1.89 3.16 22.95
N ARG A 350 -1.47 2.82 24.17
CA ARG A 350 -2.26 3.10 25.39
C ARG A 350 -2.41 4.59 25.70
N HIS A 351 -1.38 5.37 25.39
CA HIS A 351 -1.29 6.82 25.59
C HIS A 351 -0.98 7.52 24.26
N PRO A 352 -1.97 7.62 23.35
CA PRO A 352 -1.75 8.16 22.01
C PRO A 352 -1.14 9.56 22.02
N GLU A 353 -1.49 10.38 23.01
CA GLU A 353 -0.98 11.74 23.22
C GLU A 353 0.53 11.80 23.43
N LEU A 354 1.15 10.78 24.03
CA LEU A 354 2.60 10.71 24.23
C LEU A 354 3.30 10.18 22.98
N THR A 355 2.71 9.18 22.32
CA THR A 355 3.24 8.62 21.08
C THR A 355 3.20 9.63 19.93
N VAL A 356 2.17 10.47 19.86
CA VAL A 356 2.12 11.59 18.90
C VAL A 356 3.27 12.58 19.13
N GLN A 357 3.70 12.82 20.38
CA GLN A 357 4.86 13.67 20.65
C GLN A 357 6.17 13.04 20.18
N ILE A 358 6.35 11.72 20.33
CA ILE A 358 7.51 11.00 19.77
C ILE A 358 7.56 11.16 18.25
N CYS A 359 6.42 10.97 17.58
CA CYS A 359 6.32 11.14 16.14
C CYS A 359 6.59 12.59 15.70
N LYS A 360 6.06 13.58 16.43
CA LYS A 360 6.33 15.00 16.18
C LYS A 360 7.80 15.34 16.37
N ALA A 361 8.44 14.81 17.42
CA ALA A 361 9.87 14.97 17.66
C ALA A 361 10.70 14.41 16.49
N PHE A 362 10.32 13.26 15.95
CA PHE A 362 10.96 12.71 14.74
C PHE A 362 10.87 13.68 13.56
N GLU A 363 9.70 14.26 13.30
CA GLU A 363 9.54 15.21 12.20
C GLU A 363 10.37 16.48 12.39
N LEU A 364 10.34 17.07 13.59
CA LEU A 364 11.16 18.23 13.94
C LEU A 364 12.65 17.96 13.75
N LYS A 365 13.09 16.73 13.97
CA LYS A 365 14.50 16.35 13.82
C LYS A 365 14.90 16.00 12.38
N PHE A 366 14.03 15.40 11.58
CA PHE A 366 14.42 14.81 10.29
C PHE A 366 13.73 15.38 9.05
N HIS A 367 12.68 16.20 9.20
CA HIS A 367 11.95 16.71 8.03
C HIS A 367 12.86 17.57 7.15
N PRO A 368 13.09 17.23 5.86
CA PRO A 368 14.11 17.88 5.04
C PRO A 368 13.94 19.40 4.86
N LYS A 369 12.71 19.89 4.98
CA LYS A 369 12.36 21.31 4.83
C LYS A 369 11.95 22.01 6.14
N ASN A 370 11.53 21.24 7.13
CA ASN A 370 10.84 21.77 8.34
C ASN A 370 11.60 21.38 9.61
N GLN A 371 12.88 21.03 9.48
CA GLN A 371 13.73 20.68 10.61
C GLN A 371 13.87 21.87 11.55
N ASN A 372 13.68 21.62 12.85
CA ASN A 372 13.82 22.62 13.91
C ASN A 372 14.29 21.93 15.20
N LEU A 373 15.59 22.02 15.47
CA LEU A 373 16.23 21.33 16.61
C LEU A 373 15.84 21.93 17.97
N ASP A 374 15.60 23.24 18.05
CA ASP A 374 15.17 23.89 19.29
C ASP A 374 13.76 23.44 19.69
N SER A 375 12.86 23.35 18.71
CA SER A 375 11.50 22.84 18.93
C SER A 375 11.52 21.35 19.25
N TYR A 376 12.44 20.59 18.65
CA TYR A 376 12.66 19.19 18.99
C TYR A 376 13.05 19.03 20.48
N GLN A 377 14.02 19.82 20.97
CA GLN A 377 14.44 19.78 22.38
C GLN A 377 13.28 20.11 23.33
N ARG A 378 12.50 21.16 23.04
CA ARG A 378 11.31 21.51 23.84
C ARG A 378 10.25 20.41 23.84
N GLU A 379 10.02 19.76 22.69
CA GLU A 379 9.08 18.64 22.61
C GLU A 379 9.58 17.42 23.41
N GLN A 380 10.89 17.16 23.41
CA GLN A 380 11.52 16.10 24.18
C GLN A 380 11.40 16.35 25.69
N GLU A 381 11.68 17.57 26.16
CA GLU A 381 11.54 17.97 27.57
C GLU A 381 10.08 17.84 28.04
N LYS A 382 9.14 18.33 27.24
CA LYS A 382 7.69 18.20 27.50
C LYS A 382 7.27 16.74 27.60
N PHE A 383 7.72 15.91 26.66
CA PHE A 383 7.44 14.48 26.66
C PHE A 383 7.98 13.81 27.93
N ALA A 384 9.24 14.10 28.30
CA ALA A 384 9.88 13.52 29.47
C ALA A 384 9.08 13.82 30.76
N ALA A 385 8.68 15.08 30.95
CA ALA A 385 7.88 15.48 32.09
C ALA A 385 6.54 14.71 32.17
N LEU A 386 5.84 14.56 31.04
CA LEU A 386 4.57 13.84 31.01
C LEU A 386 4.72 12.34 31.27
N VAL A 387 5.78 11.71 30.74
CA VAL A 387 6.03 10.29 30.95
C VAL A 387 6.40 9.99 32.40
N ASP A 388 7.15 10.87 33.07
CA ASP A 388 7.50 10.66 34.48
C ASP A 388 6.29 10.70 35.40
N HIS A 389 5.31 11.56 35.09
CA HIS A 389 4.03 11.67 35.79
C HIS A 389 2.96 10.64 35.38
N LEU A 390 3.27 9.71 34.46
CA LEU A 390 2.33 8.66 34.07
C LEU A 390 2.07 7.70 35.24
N ASP A 391 0.83 7.65 35.71
CA ASP A 391 0.38 6.76 36.77
C ASP A 391 -1.08 6.37 36.50
N THR A 392 -1.31 5.08 36.23
CA THR A 392 -2.64 4.51 36.01
C THR A 392 -3.13 3.69 37.20
N GLY A 393 -2.39 3.70 38.32
CA GLY A 393 -2.65 2.88 39.50
C GLY A 393 -2.20 1.42 39.35
N ASN A 394 -1.52 1.06 38.26
CA ASN A 394 -0.96 -0.28 38.05
C ASN A 394 0.53 -0.17 37.76
N GLU A 395 1.32 -0.19 38.83
CA GLU A 395 2.76 0.06 38.82
C GLU A 395 3.52 -0.79 37.80
N LEU A 396 3.23 -2.10 37.72
CA LEU A 396 3.91 -3.00 36.78
C LEU A 396 3.66 -2.61 35.31
N ASN A 397 2.41 -2.30 34.98
CA ASN A 397 2.05 -1.85 33.64
C ASN A 397 2.63 -0.46 33.34
N ASP A 398 2.63 0.42 34.32
CA ASP A 398 3.13 1.79 34.16
C ASP A 398 4.65 1.80 33.96
N ILE A 399 5.41 1.02 34.72
CA ILE A 399 6.86 0.85 34.51
C ILE A 399 7.13 0.32 33.11
N ARG A 400 6.42 -0.72 32.68
CA ARG A 400 6.57 -1.29 31.33
C ARG A 400 6.30 -0.24 30.25
N ARG A 401 5.20 0.51 30.37
CA ARG A 401 4.80 1.56 29.41
C ARG A 401 5.78 2.72 29.39
N LYS A 402 6.23 3.20 30.56
CA LYS A 402 7.28 4.23 30.68
C LYS A 402 8.55 3.78 29.97
N ASN A 403 8.98 2.54 30.18
CA ASN A 403 10.17 2.00 29.51
C ASN A 403 10.00 1.96 27.99
N ILE A 404 8.85 1.48 27.49
CA ILE A 404 8.55 1.46 26.05
C ILE A 404 8.58 2.88 25.45
N LEU A 405 7.88 3.82 26.07
CA LEU A 405 7.80 5.22 25.61
C LEU A 405 9.17 5.89 25.64
N LYS A 406 9.95 5.73 26.72
CA LYS A 406 11.31 6.26 26.83
C LYS A 406 12.23 5.67 25.75
N GLN A 407 12.20 4.36 25.52
CA GLN A 407 13.00 3.74 24.45
C GLN A 407 12.58 4.21 23.06
N ALA A 408 11.29 4.43 22.82
CA ALA A 408 10.81 4.96 21.55
C ALA A 408 11.28 6.41 21.29
N MET A 409 11.30 7.27 22.31
CA MET A 409 11.90 8.61 22.19
C MET A 409 13.43 8.51 22.00
N GLN A 410 14.10 7.63 22.73
CA GLN A 410 15.54 7.38 22.59
C GLN A 410 15.90 6.87 21.20
N PHE A 411 15.04 6.08 20.54
CA PHE A 411 15.24 5.68 19.15
C PHE A 411 15.29 6.90 18.23
N VAL A 412 14.40 7.88 18.41
CA VAL A 412 14.40 9.13 17.65
C VAL A 412 15.67 9.93 17.94
N ASP A 413 16.03 10.07 19.21
CA ASP A 413 17.18 10.84 19.68
C ASP A 413 18.52 10.25 19.22
N CYS A 414 18.67 8.94 19.27
CA CYS A 414 19.88 8.26 18.84
C CYS A 414 19.91 8.01 17.32
N THR A 415 18.82 8.19 16.58
CA THR A 415 18.88 8.11 15.11
C THR A 415 19.72 9.26 14.57
N LEU A 416 20.70 8.93 13.71
CA LEU A 416 21.59 9.87 13.04
C LEU A 416 21.18 10.11 11.59
N LYS A 417 20.74 9.06 10.90
CA LYS A 417 20.32 9.11 9.48
C LYS A 417 19.17 8.14 9.23
N THR A 418 18.26 8.53 8.34
CA THR A 418 17.16 7.67 7.88
C THR A 418 16.81 7.94 6.42
N ASN A 419 16.26 6.94 5.73
CA ASN A 419 15.69 7.10 4.40
C ASN A 419 14.19 7.42 4.41
N PHE A 420 13.60 7.72 5.58
CA PHE A 420 12.15 7.93 5.75
C PHE A 420 11.53 8.88 4.72
N TYR A 421 12.17 10.01 4.40
CA TYR A 421 11.63 10.99 3.44
C TYR A 421 12.01 10.72 1.96
N ARG A 422 12.61 9.57 1.63
CA ARG A 422 12.98 9.22 0.24
C ARG A 422 11.83 8.51 -0.47
N ASN A 423 11.57 8.82 -1.74
CA ASN A 423 10.47 8.18 -2.49
C ASN A 423 10.88 6.85 -3.15
N ASN A 424 12.18 6.64 -3.38
CA ASN A 424 12.70 5.41 -3.97
C ASN A 424 13.31 4.52 -2.88
N LYS A 425 12.48 3.72 -2.22
CA LYS A 425 12.91 2.83 -1.12
C LYS A 425 12.12 1.52 -1.11
N SER A 426 12.75 0.45 -0.64
CA SER A 426 12.13 -0.88 -0.47
C SER A 426 11.91 -1.28 1.00
N ALA A 427 12.40 -0.45 1.91
CA ALA A 427 12.40 -0.65 3.35
C ALA A 427 12.65 0.69 4.04
N LEU A 428 12.25 0.81 5.31
CA LEU A 428 12.73 1.89 6.17
C LEU A 428 14.07 1.48 6.78
N SER A 429 15.02 2.41 6.80
CA SER A 429 16.36 2.19 7.31
C SER A 429 16.78 3.32 8.24
N PHE A 430 17.48 2.97 9.31
CA PHE A 430 17.91 3.88 10.36
C PHE A 430 19.37 3.55 10.72
N ARG A 431 20.23 4.57 10.76
CA ARG A 431 21.56 4.50 11.38
C ARG A 431 21.45 5.15 12.76
N LEU A 432 21.71 4.39 13.81
CA LEU A 432 21.64 4.85 15.19
C LEU A 432 23.04 5.00 15.80
N ASP A 433 23.14 5.99 16.68
CA ASP A 433 24.19 6.12 17.67
C ASP A 433 24.05 5.00 18.71
N PRO A 434 25.10 4.20 18.94
CA PRO A 434 25.10 3.13 19.93
C PRO A 434 24.92 3.58 21.38
N ILE A 435 25.05 4.87 21.69
CA ILE A 435 24.72 5.43 23.01
C ILE A 435 23.31 5.05 23.46
N TYR A 436 22.38 4.76 22.53
CA TYR A 436 21.08 4.17 22.82
C TYR A 436 21.15 3.03 23.85
N LEU A 437 22.16 2.14 23.73
CA LEU A 437 22.30 0.97 24.60
C LEU A 437 22.63 1.31 26.05
N ASN A 438 23.10 2.53 26.35
CA ASN A 438 23.29 2.98 27.73
C ASN A 438 21.98 3.37 28.42
N ASN A 439 20.91 3.58 27.66
CA ASN A 439 19.62 4.07 28.15
C ASN A 439 18.58 2.95 28.33
N VAL A 440 18.95 1.69 28.13
CA VAL A 440 18.04 0.54 28.32
C VAL A 440 17.77 0.31 29.82
N PRO A 441 16.60 -0.22 30.22
CA PRO A 441 16.19 -0.35 31.62
C PRO A 441 16.80 -1.56 32.35
N TYR A 442 17.94 -2.07 31.90
CA TYR A 442 18.64 -3.23 32.46
C TYR A 442 20.16 -3.04 32.33
N HIS A 443 20.95 -3.88 33.01
CA HIS A 443 22.41 -3.81 32.95
C HIS A 443 22.94 -4.20 31.57
N ARG A 444 23.11 -3.19 30.70
CA ARG A 444 23.45 -3.42 29.29
C ARG A 444 24.73 -4.22 29.07
N TYR A 445 25.70 -4.15 29.98
CA TYR A 445 26.97 -4.89 29.89
C TYR A 445 26.81 -6.42 29.89
N GLU A 446 25.71 -6.95 30.42
CA GLU A 446 25.43 -8.39 30.44
C GLU A 446 25.11 -8.96 29.04
N LYS A 447 24.58 -8.12 28.15
CA LYS A 447 24.19 -8.50 26.77
C LYS A 447 25.05 -7.80 25.71
N PHE A 448 25.42 -6.56 25.99
CA PHE A 448 26.14 -5.64 25.11
C PHE A 448 27.35 -5.03 25.86
N PRO A 449 28.40 -5.84 26.09
CA PRO A 449 29.57 -5.42 26.88
C PRO A 449 30.31 -4.21 26.29
N GLU A 450 30.45 -4.17 24.97
CA GLU A 450 31.13 -3.10 24.22
C GLU A 450 30.13 -2.31 23.38
N LEU A 451 30.22 -0.98 23.40
CA LEU A 451 29.44 -0.19 22.46
C LEU A 451 30.01 -0.36 21.05
N PRO A 452 29.18 -0.68 20.04
CA PRO A 452 29.64 -0.66 18.66
C PRO A 452 29.94 0.77 18.21
N TYR A 453 30.46 0.93 16.99
CA TYR A 453 30.59 2.20 16.31
C TYR A 453 29.27 2.65 15.65
N GLY A 454 28.47 1.71 15.17
CA GLY A 454 27.18 2.04 14.54
C GLY A 454 26.22 0.87 14.48
N ILE A 455 24.95 1.16 14.74
CA ILE A 455 23.83 0.23 14.61
C ILE A 455 23.01 0.65 13.40
N PHE A 456 22.77 -0.26 12.47
CA PHE A 456 21.88 -0.05 11.34
C PHE A 456 20.69 -0.98 11.49
N PHE A 457 19.49 -0.42 11.48
CA PHE A 457 18.23 -1.16 11.53
C PHE A 457 17.46 -0.96 10.24
N ILE A 458 16.92 -2.05 9.68
CA ILE A 458 16.18 -2.06 8.42
C ILE A 458 14.88 -2.85 8.63
N GLN A 459 13.76 -2.28 8.21
CA GLN A 459 12.46 -2.95 8.21
C GLN A 459 11.82 -2.90 6.82
N GLY A 460 11.59 -4.08 6.25
CA GLY A 460 10.85 -4.28 5.01
C GLY A 460 9.55 -5.05 5.21
N MET A 461 8.95 -5.52 4.12
CA MET A 461 7.64 -6.20 4.12
C MET A 461 7.57 -7.45 4.99
N HIS A 462 8.58 -8.30 4.81
CA HIS A 462 8.65 -9.62 5.41
C HIS A 462 9.99 -9.80 6.11
N PHE A 463 10.68 -8.71 6.45
CA PHE A 463 11.98 -8.86 7.08
C PHE A 463 12.31 -7.72 8.01
N ILE A 464 13.10 -8.06 9.03
CA ILE A 464 13.87 -7.11 9.80
C ILE A 464 15.34 -7.43 9.60
N GLY A 465 16.17 -6.40 9.59
CA GLY A 465 17.60 -6.54 9.38
C GLY A 465 18.39 -5.65 10.32
N PHE A 466 19.51 -6.17 10.78
CA PHE A 466 20.51 -5.42 11.51
C PHE A 466 21.84 -5.49 10.80
N HIS A 467 22.58 -4.39 10.80
CA HIS A 467 23.98 -4.40 10.49
C HIS A 467 24.72 -3.64 11.60
N ILE A 468 25.71 -4.27 12.23
CA ILE A 468 26.46 -3.69 13.35
C ILE A 468 27.93 -3.59 12.96
N ARG A 469 28.55 -2.46 13.30
CA ARG A 469 29.97 -2.17 13.04
C ARG A 469 30.65 -1.79 14.33
N PHE A 470 31.84 -2.31 14.60
CA PHE A 470 32.67 -1.91 15.76
C PHE A 470 33.75 -0.88 15.42
N LYS A 471 33.95 -0.56 14.14
CA LYS A 471 34.77 0.57 13.66
C LYS A 471 34.12 1.20 12.43
N ASP A 472 34.58 2.38 12.03
CA ASP A 472 34.10 3.06 10.82
C ASP A 472 34.40 2.23 9.55
N LEU A 473 35.68 1.88 9.37
CA LEU A 473 36.12 0.88 8.43
C LEU A 473 36.01 -0.51 9.08
N SER A 474 35.04 -1.30 8.64
CA SER A 474 34.75 -2.61 9.21
C SER A 474 34.42 -3.63 8.12
N ARG A 475 34.78 -4.90 8.35
CA ARG A 475 34.46 -6.02 7.46
C ARG A 475 33.70 -7.13 8.20
N GLY A 476 32.82 -7.79 7.47
CA GLY A 476 31.99 -8.87 8.01
C GLY A 476 30.98 -9.38 6.99
N GLY A 477 30.56 -10.64 7.17
CA GLY A 477 29.58 -11.26 6.27
C GLY A 477 28.14 -10.89 6.58
N LEU A 478 27.25 -11.14 5.62
CA LEU A 478 25.80 -11.08 5.76
C LEU A 478 25.25 -12.48 6.07
N ARG A 479 24.37 -12.60 7.05
CA ARG A 479 23.63 -13.83 7.37
C ARG A 479 22.16 -13.62 7.03
N THR A 480 21.55 -14.60 6.38
CA THR A 480 20.10 -14.68 6.21
C THR A 480 19.57 -15.77 7.13
N VAL A 481 18.57 -15.43 7.94
CA VAL A 481 17.85 -16.34 8.82
C VAL A 481 16.47 -16.53 8.23
N PHE A 482 16.13 -17.77 7.88
CA PHE A 482 14.86 -18.17 7.27
C PHE A 482 14.34 -19.41 7.99
N PRO A 483 13.61 -19.22 9.11
CA PRO A 483 13.07 -20.31 9.89
C PRO A 483 12.04 -21.12 9.08
N GLN A 484 12.12 -22.45 9.14
CA GLN A 484 11.20 -23.32 8.39
C GLN A 484 9.85 -23.52 9.10
N LYS A 485 9.84 -23.37 10.42
CA LYS A 485 8.65 -23.57 11.27
C LYS A 485 8.27 -22.28 11.97
N TYR A 486 6.96 -22.07 12.13
CA TYR A 486 6.42 -20.88 12.79
C TYR A 486 6.93 -20.72 14.23
N GLU A 487 6.99 -21.79 15.01
CA GLU A 487 7.50 -21.75 16.40
C GLU A 487 8.96 -21.29 16.47
N GLN A 488 9.79 -21.78 15.55
CA GLN A 488 11.18 -21.36 15.42
C GLN A 488 11.25 -19.88 15.01
N MET A 489 10.41 -19.45 14.09
CA MET A 489 10.31 -18.04 13.69
C MET A 489 9.98 -17.14 14.87
N VAL A 490 8.99 -17.49 15.69
CA VAL A 490 8.62 -16.69 16.88
C VAL A 490 9.78 -16.59 17.87
N SER A 491 10.49 -17.70 18.11
CA SER A 491 11.62 -17.74 19.04
C SER A 491 12.85 -16.96 18.53
N GLU A 492 13.27 -17.20 17.30
CA GLU A 492 14.48 -16.59 16.71
C GLU A 492 14.29 -15.10 16.44
N ARG A 493 13.07 -14.66 16.10
CA ARG A 493 12.77 -13.25 15.85
C ARG A 493 13.12 -12.36 17.05
N ASN A 494 13.03 -12.87 18.27
CA ASN A 494 13.36 -12.11 19.48
C ASN A 494 14.85 -11.75 19.60
N ASN A 495 15.74 -12.47 18.88
CA ASN A 495 17.18 -12.42 19.12
C ASN A 495 17.99 -11.87 17.94
N VAL A 496 17.35 -11.34 16.89
CA VAL A 496 18.04 -10.93 15.65
C VAL A 496 19.09 -9.85 15.93
N PHE A 497 18.75 -8.84 16.76
CA PHE A 497 19.70 -7.79 17.14
C PHE A 497 20.88 -8.35 17.96
N LEU A 498 20.60 -9.13 19.01
CA LEU A 498 21.63 -9.73 19.87
C LEU A 498 22.54 -10.69 19.10
N GLU A 499 21.99 -11.50 18.21
CA GLU A 499 22.77 -12.39 17.35
C GLU A 499 23.71 -11.58 16.44
N CYS A 500 23.18 -10.56 15.77
CA CYS A 500 23.97 -9.66 14.92
C CYS A 500 25.13 -9.03 15.71
N TYR A 501 24.84 -8.57 16.93
CA TYR A 501 25.81 -7.93 17.81
C TYR A 501 26.94 -8.90 18.19
N ASN A 502 26.59 -10.09 18.67
CA ASN A 502 27.56 -11.08 19.12
C ASN A 502 28.47 -11.56 17.98
N LEU A 503 27.90 -11.74 16.79
CA LEU A 503 28.66 -12.11 15.60
C LEU A 503 29.60 -10.97 15.15
N ALA A 504 29.15 -9.72 15.18
CA ALA A 504 29.98 -8.56 14.87
C ALA A 504 31.12 -8.38 15.89
N LEU A 505 30.84 -8.58 17.18
CA LEU A 505 31.84 -8.49 18.26
C LEU A 505 32.88 -9.61 18.13
N THR A 506 32.43 -10.82 17.81
CA THR A 506 33.34 -11.93 17.51
C THR A 506 34.24 -11.60 16.33
N GLN A 507 33.70 -10.98 15.27
CA GLN A 507 34.50 -10.53 14.14
C GLN A 507 35.48 -9.42 14.53
N GLN A 508 35.10 -8.53 15.44
CA GLN A 508 35.97 -7.47 15.96
C GLN A 508 37.18 -8.06 16.69
N LYS A 509 36.97 -9.06 17.54
CA LYS A 509 38.04 -9.78 18.25
C LYS A 509 38.94 -10.56 17.30
N LYS A 510 38.39 -11.11 16.21
CA LYS A 510 39.17 -11.80 15.16
C LYS A 510 40.01 -10.84 14.33
N ASN A 511 39.53 -9.63 14.08
CA ASN A 511 40.21 -8.62 13.25
C ASN A 511 41.21 -7.75 14.04
N LYS A 512 41.61 -8.15 15.25
CA LYS A 512 42.50 -7.35 16.12
C LYS A 512 43.85 -6.98 15.48
N ASP A 513 44.33 -7.79 14.54
CA ASP A 513 45.67 -7.67 13.92
C ASP A 513 45.63 -7.01 12.52
N ILE A 514 44.51 -6.41 12.11
CA ILE A 514 44.35 -5.74 10.80
C ILE A 514 43.70 -4.34 10.94
N PRO A 515 43.80 -3.48 9.90
CA PRO A 515 43.24 -2.13 9.96
C PRO A 515 41.72 -2.08 10.15
N GLU A 516 40.97 -3.01 9.55
CA GLU A 516 39.51 -3.02 9.58
C GLU A 516 38.94 -3.61 10.87
N GLY A 517 37.87 -3.01 11.41
CA GLY A 517 37.12 -3.57 12.53
C GLY A 517 36.18 -4.71 12.12
N GLY A 518 35.48 -5.26 13.11
CA GLY A 518 34.45 -6.28 12.90
C GLY A 518 33.09 -5.68 12.57
N SER A 519 32.39 -6.31 11.64
CA SER A 519 30.97 -6.08 11.41
C SER A 519 30.21 -7.38 11.19
N LYS A 520 28.89 -7.28 11.20
CA LYS A 520 28.01 -8.36 10.73
C LYS A 520 26.70 -7.75 10.23
N GLY A 521 26.13 -8.32 9.17
CA GLY A 521 24.74 -8.14 8.81
C GLY A 521 23.92 -9.39 9.13
N VAL A 522 22.71 -9.23 9.64
CA VAL A 522 21.70 -10.29 9.78
C VAL A 522 20.39 -9.81 9.18
N ILE A 523 19.79 -10.60 8.29
CA ILE A 523 18.44 -10.40 7.76
C ILE A 523 17.59 -11.57 8.23
N PHE A 524 16.51 -11.27 8.92
CA PHE A 524 15.51 -12.25 9.36
C PHE A 524 14.28 -12.11 8.47
N LEU A 525 13.93 -13.18 7.76
CA LEU A 525 12.83 -13.27 6.78
C LEU A 525 11.57 -13.94 7.36
#